data_AF-A0A8S9ND64-F1
#
_entry.id   AF-A0A8S9ND64-F1
#
_cell.length_a   1.000
_cell.length_b   1.000
_cell.length_c   1.000
_cell.angle_alpha   90.00
_cell.angle_beta   90.00
_cell.angle_gamma   90.00
#
_symmetry.space_group_name_H-M   'P 1'
#
loop_
_entity.id
_entity.type
_entity.pdbx_description
1 polymer ?
#
loop_
_entity_poly.entity_id
_entity_poly.type
_entity_poly.pdbx_seq_one_letter_code
_entity_poly.pdbx_strand_id
1 'polypeptide(L)'
;MTGLPPILVFRTTAMVECVLEHCAGNSSALFLTAAAQNLLCLKLAEELGVVIANPWVSWFKAASLPAIISLLCTPLILYKLYPPETKDTPEAPGIAALKLKEMGPVTKNEWIMVGTMLLAVTLWICGESLGIPSVVAAMIGLSILLLLGVLNWDDCLSEKSAWDTLAWFAVLVGMAGQLTNLGVVTWMSDCVAKVLQSLSLSWPAAFGLLQAAYFFIHYLFASQTGHVGALFSAFLAMNIAAGVPGVLAALALAKCTNLQVFRQYERLESSVTFLQL
;
A
#
# COMPACT_ATOMS: atom_id res chain seq x y z
N MET A 1 -29.82 13.77 -14.80
CA MET A 1 -31.18 13.25 -14.61
C MET A 1 -31.40 13.04 -13.12
N THR A 2 -32.13 13.95 -12.47
CA THR A 2 -32.35 14.00 -11.02
C THR A 2 -33.77 13.51 -10.72
N GLY A 3 -33.90 12.22 -10.37
CA GLY A 3 -35.20 11.60 -10.06
C GLY A 3 -35.16 10.53 -8.97
N LEU A 4 -34.00 10.26 -8.37
CA LEU A 4 -33.87 9.36 -7.22
C LEU A 4 -33.98 10.17 -5.92
N PRO A 5 -34.73 9.70 -4.91
CA PRO A 5 -34.73 10.31 -3.58
C PRO A 5 -33.30 10.45 -3.05
N PRO A 6 -32.97 11.51 -2.28
CA PRO A 6 -31.60 11.76 -1.79
C PRO A 6 -30.98 10.56 -1.06
N ILE A 7 -31.81 9.79 -0.34
CA ILE A 7 -31.39 8.59 0.40
C ILE A 7 -31.01 7.41 -0.53
N LEU A 8 -31.56 7.38 -1.74
CA LEU A 8 -31.29 6.33 -2.74
C LEU A 8 -29.98 6.58 -3.52
N VAL A 9 -29.68 7.85 -3.81
CA VAL A 9 -28.38 8.24 -4.37
C VAL A 9 -27.26 7.92 -3.38
N PHE A 10 -27.50 8.17 -2.09
CA PHE A 10 -26.54 7.92 -1.02
C PHE A 10 -26.08 6.45 -0.94
N ARG A 11 -27.00 5.48 -1.03
CA ARG A 11 -26.65 4.04 -0.93
C ARG A 11 -25.83 3.53 -2.11
N THR A 12 -26.16 3.99 -3.33
CA THR A 12 -25.43 3.57 -4.53
C THR A 12 -24.03 4.20 -4.57
N THR A 13 -23.91 5.47 -4.21
CA THR A 13 -22.62 6.16 -4.12
C THR A 13 -21.72 5.56 -3.02
N ALA A 14 -22.27 5.32 -1.82
CA ALA A 14 -21.53 4.71 -0.71
C ALA A 14 -21.01 3.29 -1.05
N MET A 15 -21.80 2.49 -1.78
CA MET A 15 -21.34 1.18 -2.25
C MET A 15 -20.17 1.32 -3.23
N VAL A 16 -20.25 2.22 -4.20
CA VAL A 16 -19.19 2.43 -5.19
C VAL A 16 -17.93 2.94 -4.51
N GLU A 17 -18.04 3.90 -3.59
CA GLU A 17 -16.91 4.41 -2.80
C GLU A 17 -16.26 3.29 -1.98
N CYS A 18 -17.05 2.47 -1.28
CA CYS A 18 -16.55 1.34 -0.50
C CYS A 18 -15.85 0.29 -1.38
N VAL A 19 -16.41 -0.04 -2.55
CA VAL A 19 -15.77 -0.95 -3.52
C VAL A 19 -14.45 -0.35 -4.01
N LEU A 20 -14.45 0.93 -4.41
CA LEU A 20 -13.25 1.59 -4.93
C LEU A 20 -12.13 1.65 -3.89
N GLU A 21 -12.45 1.98 -2.65
CA GLU A 21 -11.46 2.07 -1.58
C GLU A 21 -10.89 0.70 -1.21
N HIS A 22 -11.73 -0.33 -1.14
CA HIS A 22 -11.25 -1.70 -0.87
C HIS A 22 -10.44 -2.26 -2.05
N CYS A 23 -10.85 -1.98 -3.29
CA CYS A 23 -10.08 -2.31 -4.48
C CYS A 23 -8.74 -1.54 -4.52
N ALA A 24 -8.71 -0.29 -4.09
CA ALA A 24 -7.50 0.52 -3.98
C ALA A 24 -6.55 -0.04 -2.91
N GLY A 25 -7.06 -0.44 -1.74
CA GLY A 25 -6.29 -1.09 -0.68
C GLY A 25 -5.70 -2.43 -1.15
N ASN A 26 -6.50 -3.27 -1.80
CA ASN A 26 -6.04 -4.54 -2.37
C ASN A 26 -4.98 -4.36 -3.47
N SER A 27 -5.17 -3.37 -4.34
CA SER A 27 -4.21 -3.04 -5.40
C SER A 27 -2.90 -2.49 -4.82
N SER A 28 -3.00 -1.70 -3.76
CA SER A 28 -1.85 -1.21 -2.97
C SER A 28 -1.08 -2.35 -2.31
N ALA A 29 -1.77 -3.39 -1.86
CA ALA A 29 -1.16 -4.60 -1.32
C ALA A 29 -0.47 -5.45 -2.40
N LEU A 30 -1.00 -5.44 -3.63
CA LEU A 30 -0.53 -6.26 -4.75
C LEU A 30 0.84 -5.81 -5.27
N PHE A 31 1.02 -4.51 -5.49
CA PHE A 31 2.26 -3.98 -6.06
C PHE A 31 3.14 -3.31 -5.00
N LEU A 32 4.44 -3.58 -5.07
CA LEU A 32 5.40 -2.98 -4.14
C LEU A 32 5.40 -1.44 -4.21
N THR A 33 5.26 -0.90 -5.41
CA THR A 33 5.35 0.54 -5.68
C THR A 33 3.99 1.26 -5.62
N ALA A 34 2.90 0.55 -5.30
CA ALA A 34 1.57 1.17 -5.25
C ALA A 34 1.32 1.99 -3.98
N ALA A 35 2.11 1.79 -2.92
CA ALA A 35 1.99 2.60 -1.72
C ALA A 35 3.35 2.81 -1.04
N ALA A 36 3.59 4.02 -0.55
CA ALA A 36 4.88 4.43 -0.03
C ALA A 36 5.33 3.58 1.16
N GLN A 37 4.42 3.23 2.07
CA GLN A 37 4.72 2.39 3.24
C GLN A 37 5.31 1.02 2.86
N ASN A 38 5.02 0.50 1.67
CA ASN A 38 5.57 -0.78 1.21
C ASN A 38 7.08 -0.69 1.01
N LEU A 39 7.56 0.41 0.41
CA LEU A 39 8.98 0.70 0.24
C LEU A 39 9.64 1.03 1.59
N LEU A 40 8.92 1.70 2.49
CA LEU A 40 9.39 1.95 3.86
C LEU A 40 9.65 0.62 4.61
N CYS A 41 8.73 -0.34 4.55
CA CYS A 41 8.92 -1.66 5.15
C CYS A 41 10.17 -2.37 4.63
N LEU A 42 10.46 -2.30 3.31
CA LEU A 42 11.68 -2.87 2.75
C LEU A 42 12.93 -2.23 3.34
N LYS A 43 12.95 -0.90 3.45
CA LYS A 43 14.10 -0.17 4.00
C LYS A 43 14.32 -0.44 5.48
N LEU A 44 13.25 -0.48 6.27
CA LEU A 44 13.34 -0.84 7.68
C LEU A 44 13.76 -2.31 7.88
N ALA A 45 13.42 -3.20 6.96
CA ALA A 45 13.90 -4.59 6.98
C ALA A 45 15.38 -4.70 6.62
N GLU A 46 15.85 -3.94 5.63
CA GLU A 46 17.27 -3.85 5.25
C GLU A 46 18.14 -3.36 6.42
N GLU A 47 17.68 -2.36 7.20
CA GLU A 47 18.37 -1.87 8.41
C GLU A 47 18.55 -2.96 9.49
N LEU A 48 17.71 -4.00 9.47
CA LEU A 48 17.80 -5.16 10.37
C LEU A 48 18.51 -6.37 9.72
N GLY A 49 19.16 -6.17 8.58
CA GLY A 49 19.88 -7.21 7.84
C GLY A 49 18.98 -8.18 7.07
N VAL A 50 17.69 -7.90 6.94
CA VAL A 50 16.76 -8.71 6.15
C VAL A 50 16.68 -8.15 4.74
N VAL A 51 17.50 -8.70 3.84
CA VAL A 51 17.50 -8.33 2.41
C VAL A 51 16.56 -9.26 1.65
N ILE A 52 15.55 -8.69 1.00
CA ILE A 52 14.60 -9.43 0.16
C ILE A 52 15.15 -9.50 -1.26
N ALA A 53 15.52 -10.70 -1.72
CA ALA A 53 15.89 -10.92 -3.11
C ALA A 53 14.71 -10.61 -4.04
N ASN A 54 14.98 -9.92 -5.15
CA ASN A 54 13.97 -9.45 -6.10
C ASN A 54 12.73 -8.81 -5.43
N PRO A 55 12.86 -7.65 -4.76
CA PRO A 55 11.80 -7.14 -3.89
C PRO A 55 10.45 -7.00 -4.58
N TRP A 56 10.44 -6.59 -5.86
CA TRP A 56 9.21 -6.40 -6.62
C TRP A 56 8.52 -7.75 -6.93
N VAL A 57 9.25 -8.72 -7.46
CA VAL A 57 8.69 -10.04 -7.82
C VAL A 57 8.32 -10.83 -6.56
N SER A 58 9.16 -10.80 -5.52
CA SER A 58 8.88 -11.46 -4.25
C SER A 58 7.62 -10.89 -3.58
N TRP A 59 7.46 -9.57 -3.60
CA TRP A 59 6.26 -8.90 -3.12
C TRP A 59 5.02 -9.30 -3.93
N PHE A 60 5.12 -9.26 -5.26
CA PHE A 60 4.02 -9.62 -6.15
C PHE A 60 3.59 -11.08 -5.97
N LYS A 61 4.55 -12.02 -5.93
CA LYS A 61 4.26 -13.44 -5.70
C LYS A 61 3.56 -13.66 -4.35
N ALA A 62 4.07 -13.07 -3.27
CA ALA A 62 3.48 -13.19 -1.95
C ALA A 62 2.08 -12.56 -1.86
N ALA A 63 1.82 -11.47 -2.59
CA ALA A 63 0.55 -10.75 -2.55
C ALA A 63 -0.50 -11.28 -3.52
N SER A 64 -0.07 -11.87 -4.64
CA SER A 64 -0.93 -12.15 -5.80
C SER A 64 -2.17 -12.95 -5.42
N LEU A 65 -2.00 -14.09 -4.76
CA LEU A 65 -3.11 -14.98 -4.39
C LEU A 65 -4.11 -14.30 -3.44
N PRO A 66 -3.73 -13.78 -2.25
CA PRO A 66 -4.69 -13.15 -1.35
C PRO A 66 -5.29 -11.87 -1.92
N ALA A 67 -4.52 -11.06 -2.65
CA ALA A 67 -5.00 -9.80 -3.22
C ALA A 67 -5.99 -10.04 -4.37
N ILE A 68 -5.73 -10.98 -5.28
CA ILE A 68 -6.66 -11.32 -6.38
C ILE A 68 -7.95 -11.92 -5.82
N ILE A 69 -7.85 -12.82 -4.83
CA ILE A 69 -9.03 -13.38 -4.17
C ILE A 69 -9.84 -12.25 -3.53
N SER A 70 -9.22 -11.34 -2.78
CA SER A 70 -9.96 -10.23 -2.18
C SER A 70 -10.51 -9.26 -3.24
N LEU A 71 -9.79 -8.99 -4.32
CA LEU A 71 -10.25 -8.12 -5.40
C LEU A 71 -11.50 -8.66 -6.10
N LEU A 72 -11.61 -9.99 -6.24
CA LEU A 72 -12.79 -10.64 -6.80
C LEU A 72 -13.92 -10.81 -5.77
N CYS A 73 -13.59 -11.14 -4.52
CA CYS A 73 -14.57 -11.40 -3.47
C CYS A 73 -15.25 -10.11 -2.98
N THR A 74 -14.51 -9.01 -2.83
CA THR A 74 -15.04 -7.78 -2.24
C THR A 74 -16.23 -7.20 -3.00
N PRO A 75 -16.17 -7.02 -4.35
CA PRO A 75 -17.32 -6.54 -5.10
C PRO A 75 -18.54 -7.46 -4.94
N LEU A 76 -18.32 -8.79 -4.91
CA LEU A 76 -19.40 -9.78 -4.77
C LEU A 76 -20.04 -9.74 -3.37
N ILE A 77 -19.22 -9.63 -2.33
CA ILE A 77 -19.68 -9.54 -0.94
C ILE A 77 -20.47 -8.23 -0.75
N LEU A 78 -19.93 -7.10 -1.22
CA LEU A 78 -20.60 -5.81 -1.13
C LEU A 78 -21.89 -5.78 -1.94
N TYR A 79 -21.91 -6.35 -3.14
CA TYR A 79 -23.14 -6.45 -3.94
C TYR A 79 -24.23 -7.27 -3.25
N LYS A 80 -23.86 -8.26 -2.42
CA LYS A 80 -24.83 -9.07 -1.67
C LYS A 80 -25.29 -8.42 -0.36
N LEU A 81 -24.39 -7.73 0.35
CA LEU A 81 -24.69 -7.07 1.63
C LEU A 81 -25.39 -5.71 1.44
N TYR A 82 -24.93 -4.94 0.47
CA TYR A 82 -25.41 -3.61 0.10
C TYR A 82 -25.70 -3.57 -1.40
N PRO A 83 -26.75 -4.26 -1.87
CA PRO A 83 -27.07 -4.29 -3.29
C PRO A 83 -27.28 -2.86 -3.81
N PRO A 84 -26.70 -2.51 -4.97
CA PRO A 84 -26.91 -1.21 -5.57
C PRO A 84 -28.38 -1.11 -5.97
N GLU A 85 -28.98 0.06 -5.71
CA GLU A 85 -30.38 0.30 -6.01
C GLU A 85 -30.58 0.57 -7.51
N THR A 86 -29.59 1.20 -8.16
CA THR A 86 -29.53 1.34 -9.62
C THR A 86 -28.65 0.25 -10.20
N LYS A 87 -29.27 -0.76 -10.83
CA LYS A 87 -28.55 -1.90 -11.45
C LYS A 87 -28.40 -1.79 -12.95
N ASP A 88 -29.17 -0.89 -13.56
CA ASP A 88 -29.13 -0.64 -14.98
C ASP A 88 -29.00 0.85 -15.22
N THR A 89 -28.09 1.20 -16.11
CA THR A 89 -27.82 2.60 -16.50
C THR A 89 -27.72 2.61 -18.03
N PRO A 90 -28.85 2.46 -18.75
CA PRO A 90 -28.87 2.27 -20.20
C PRO A 90 -28.28 3.45 -20.97
N GLU A 91 -28.23 4.63 -20.35
CA GLU A 91 -27.62 5.84 -20.90
C GLU A 91 -26.09 5.88 -20.77
N ALA A 92 -25.49 5.10 -19.85
CA ALA A 92 -24.06 5.14 -19.56
C ALA A 92 -23.17 4.78 -20.75
N PRO A 93 -23.48 3.75 -21.58
CA PRO A 93 -22.71 3.48 -22.79
C PRO A 93 -22.75 4.64 -23.80
N GLY A 94 -23.91 5.30 -23.94
CA GLY A 94 -24.08 6.45 -24.83
C GLY A 94 -23.28 7.66 -24.36
N ILE A 95 -23.32 7.96 -23.05
CA ILE A 95 -22.54 9.05 -22.43
C ILE A 95 -21.04 8.75 -22.54
N ALA A 96 -20.60 7.52 -22.29
CA ALA A 96 -19.20 7.12 -22.40
C ALA A 96 -18.68 7.23 -23.85
N ALA A 97 -19.48 6.81 -24.83
CA ALA A 97 -19.13 6.96 -26.25
C ALA A 97 -19.02 8.44 -26.67
N LEU A 98 -19.92 9.29 -26.16
CA LEU A 98 -19.89 10.72 -26.40
C LEU A 98 -18.65 11.36 -25.76
N LYS A 99 -18.34 11.02 -24.50
CA LYS A 99 -17.13 11.47 -23.80
C LYS A 99 -15.85 11.00 -24.49
N LEU A 100 -15.79 9.75 -24.95
CA LEU A 100 -14.65 9.24 -25.72
C LEU A 100 -14.46 10.00 -27.03
N LYS A 101 -15.57 10.34 -27.72
CA LYS A 101 -15.52 11.15 -28.94
C LYS A 101 -15.06 12.59 -28.65
N GLU A 102 -15.46 13.17 -27.52
CA GLU A 102 -14.99 14.49 -27.04
C GLU A 102 -13.50 14.49 -26.69
N MET A 103 -12.98 13.40 -26.11
CA MET A 103 -11.55 13.25 -25.79
C MET A 103 -10.66 13.18 -27.03
N GLY A 104 -11.16 12.62 -28.14
CA GLY A 104 -10.43 12.54 -29.40
C GLY A 104 -9.39 11.41 -29.45
N PRO A 105 -8.52 11.39 -30.48
CA PRO A 105 -7.51 10.36 -30.63
C PRO A 105 -6.40 10.49 -29.57
N VAL A 106 -5.81 9.34 -29.20
CA VAL A 106 -4.72 9.27 -28.22
C VAL A 106 -3.55 10.15 -28.67
N THR A 107 -3.16 11.07 -27.81
CA THR A 107 -2.11 12.05 -28.03
C THR A 107 -0.72 11.41 -27.95
N LYS A 108 0.28 12.08 -28.52
CA LYS A 108 1.69 11.64 -28.42
C LYS A 108 2.16 11.52 -26.97
N ASN A 109 1.74 12.44 -26.09
CA ASN A 109 2.13 12.45 -24.69
C ASN A 109 1.53 11.26 -23.92
N GLU A 110 0.29 10.88 -24.21
CA GLU A 110 -0.33 9.68 -23.65
C GLU A 110 0.40 8.40 -24.08
N TRP A 111 0.81 8.30 -25.34
CA TRP A 111 1.63 7.18 -25.82
C TRP A 111 2.99 7.09 -25.12
N ILE A 112 3.65 8.24 -24.92
CA ILE A 112 4.92 8.29 -24.20
C ILE A 112 4.73 7.87 -22.73
N MET A 113 3.65 8.31 -22.08
CA MET A 113 3.32 7.92 -20.71
C MET A 113 3.11 6.40 -20.60
N VAL A 114 2.31 5.81 -21.48
CA VAL A 114 2.09 4.35 -21.52
C VAL A 114 3.40 3.60 -21.77
N GLY A 115 4.19 4.04 -22.75
CA GLY A 115 5.49 3.43 -23.05
C GLY A 115 6.46 3.48 -21.86
N THR A 116 6.49 4.61 -21.15
CA THR A 116 7.34 4.79 -19.97
C THR A 116 6.89 3.91 -18.80
N MET A 117 5.58 3.78 -18.60
CA MET A 117 5.02 2.88 -17.58
C MET A 117 5.37 1.42 -17.88
N LEU A 118 5.22 0.97 -19.14
CA LEU A 118 5.60 -0.38 -19.55
C LEU A 118 7.10 -0.65 -19.37
N LEU A 119 7.94 0.34 -19.67
CA LEU A 119 9.38 0.27 -19.42
C LEU A 119 9.68 0.13 -17.92
N ALA A 120 9.06 0.95 -17.08
CA ALA A 120 9.27 0.90 -15.62
C ALA A 120 8.87 -0.47 -15.04
N VAL A 121 7.72 -1.02 -15.45
CA VAL A 121 7.29 -2.37 -15.05
C VAL A 121 8.27 -3.44 -15.53
N THR A 122 8.77 -3.34 -16.76
CA THR A 122 9.78 -4.27 -17.29
C THR A 122 11.08 -4.22 -16.49
N LEU A 123 11.55 -3.01 -16.16
CA LEU A 123 12.74 -2.82 -15.32
C LEU A 123 12.54 -3.33 -13.90
N TRP A 124 11.34 -3.22 -13.33
CA TRP A 124 11.05 -3.80 -12.01
C TRP A 124 11.04 -5.33 -12.02
N ILE A 125 10.51 -5.95 -13.07
CA ILE A 125 10.51 -7.42 -13.21
C ILE A 125 11.93 -7.95 -13.45
N CYS A 126 12.70 -7.29 -14.32
CA CYS A 126 14.06 -7.69 -14.68
C CYS A 126 15.16 -7.11 -13.78
N GLY A 127 14.78 -6.33 -12.75
CA GLY A 127 15.72 -5.50 -11.98
C GLY A 127 16.86 -6.28 -11.34
N GLU A 128 16.59 -7.46 -10.78
CA GLU A 128 17.63 -8.34 -10.21
C GLU A 128 18.61 -8.85 -11.27
N SER A 129 18.11 -9.30 -12.43
CA SER A 129 18.96 -9.80 -13.53
C SER A 129 19.83 -8.72 -14.16
N LEU A 130 19.38 -7.47 -14.12
CA LEU A 130 20.08 -6.30 -14.66
C LEU A 130 20.90 -5.56 -13.59
N GLY A 131 20.80 -5.94 -12.31
CA GLY A 131 21.41 -5.21 -11.20
C GLY A 131 20.83 -3.81 -10.99
N ILE A 132 19.59 -3.55 -11.43
CA ILE A 132 18.92 -2.25 -11.34
C ILE A 132 17.99 -2.25 -10.13
N PRO A 133 18.26 -1.43 -9.09
CA PRO A 133 17.34 -1.25 -7.97
C PRO A 133 16.01 -0.65 -8.41
N SER A 134 14.92 -1.00 -7.70
CA SER A 134 13.56 -0.52 -8.00
C SER A 134 13.44 1.02 -8.06
N VAL A 135 14.18 1.72 -7.19
CA VAL A 135 14.22 3.19 -7.15
C VAL A 135 14.86 3.76 -8.41
N VAL A 136 15.92 3.12 -8.93
CA VAL A 136 16.61 3.56 -10.15
C VAL A 136 15.69 3.42 -11.35
N ALA A 137 14.92 2.32 -11.45
CA ALA A 137 13.92 2.15 -12.50
C ALA A 137 12.85 3.27 -12.49
N ALA A 138 12.39 3.68 -11.30
CA ALA A 138 11.45 4.80 -11.16
C ALA A 138 12.08 6.15 -11.59
N MET A 139 13.34 6.39 -11.22
CA MET A 139 14.08 7.60 -11.62
C MET A 139 14.34 7.67 -13.12
N ILE A 140 14.58 6.54 -13.78
CA ILE A 140 14.68 6.45 -15.24
C ILE A 140 13.35 6.84 -15.88
N GLY A 141 12.23 6.30 -15.38
CA GLY A 141 10.89 6.65 -15.85
C GLY A 141 10.59 8.14 -15.72
N LEU A 142 10.82 8.73 -14.54
CA LEU A 142 10.63 10.16 -14.31
C LEU A 142 11.51 11.01 -15.26
N SER A 143 12.77 10.61 -15.45
CA SER A 143 13.71 11.31 -16.33
C SER A 143 13.23 11.31 -17.78
N ILE A 144 12.67 10.20 -18.27
CA ILE A 144 12.09 10.11 -19.62
C ILE A 144 10.88 11.04 -19.76
N LEU A 145 9.99 11.07 -18.77
CA LEU A 145 8.79 11.94 -18.81
C LEU A 145 9.16 13.42 -18.84
N LEU A 146 10.18 13.83 -18.08
CA LEU A 146 10.70 15.20 -18.08
C LEU A 146 11.40 15.55 -19.40
N LEU A 147 12.28 14.68 -19.91
CA LEU A 147 13.03 14.93 -21.15
C LEU A 147 12.12 14.99 -22.39
N LEU A 148 11.06 14.21 -22.42
CA LEU A 148 10.09 14.19 -23.52
C LEU A 148 8.99 15.25 -23.38
N GLY A 149 9.03 16.07 -22.32
CA GLY A 149 8.07 17.15 -22.09
C GLY A 149 6.65 16.67 -21.79
N VAL A 150 6.50 15.45 -21.28
CA VAL A 150 5.20 14.93 -20.80
C VAL A 150 4.90 15.49 -19.42
N LEU A 151 5.93 15.64 -18.58
CA LEU A 151 5.88 16.35 -17.31
C LEU A 151 6.81 17.56 -17.35
N ASN A 152 6.40 18.64 -16.70
CA ASN A 152 7.25 19.79 -16.44
C ASN A 152 7.88 19.67 -15.03
N TRP A 153 8.95 20.44 -14.81
CA TRP A 153 9.56 20.50 -13.49
C TRP A 153 8.62 21.08 -12.43
N ASP A 154 7.79 22.05 -12.81
CA ASP A 154 6.79 22.64 -11.92
C ASP A 154 5.71 21.63 -11.49
N ASP A 155 5.37 20.66 -12.36
CA ASP A 155 4.47 19.56 -12.02
C ASP A 155 5.09 18.71 -10.89
N CYS A 156 6.41 18.47 -10.95
CA CYS A 156 7.12 17.73 -9.90
C CYS A 156 7.23 18.53 -8.58
N LEU A 157 7.44 19.85 -8.66
CA LEU A 157 7.51 20.71 -7.47
C LEU A 157 6.15 20.88 -6.79
N SER A 158 5.07 20.91 -7.57
CA SER A 158 3.71 21.08 -7.06
C SER A 158 3.14 19.80 -6.43
N GLU A 159 3.76 18.64 -6.65
CA GLU A 159 3.36 17.35 -6.08
C GLU A 159 3.72 17.22 -4.59
N LYS A 160 3.01 17.99 -3.74
CA LYS A 160 3.28 18.11 -2.30
C LYS A 160 3.23 16.77 -1.56
N SER A 161 2.41 15.82 -2.01
CA SER A 161 2.27 14.51 -1.36
C SER A 161 3.57 13.70 -1.42
N ALA A 162 4.29 13.76 -2.55
CA ALA A 162 5.57 13.10 -2.70
C ALA A 162 6.64 13.70 -1.78
N TRP A 163 6.69 15.03 -1.68
CA TRP A 163 7.64 15.74 -0.81
C TRP A 163 7.39 15.49 0.68
N ASP A 164 6.14 15.52 1.12
CA ASP A 164 5.76 15.21 2.49
C ASP A 164 6.16 13.78 2.88
N THR A 165 5.84 12.82 2.00
CA THR A 165 6.22 11.41 2.17
C THR A 165 7.73 11.23 2.27
N LEU A 166 8.49 11.88 1.37
CA LEU A 166 9.95 11.82 1.37
C LEU A 166 10.54 12.37 2.69
N ALA A 167 10.06 13.51 3.16
CA ALA A 167 10.53 14.14 4.38
C ALA A 167 10.28 13.26 5.61
N TRP A 168 9.05 12.74 5.75
CA TRP A 168 8.70 11.85 6.87
C TRP A 168 9.50 10.55 6.84
N PHE A 169 9.67 9.94 5.66
CA PHE A 169 10.40 8.69 5.55
C PHE A 169 11.88 8.86 5.87
N ALA A 170 12.50 9.96 5.42
CA ALA A 170 13.89 10.26 5.73
C ALA A 170 14.13 10.37 7.24
N VAL A 171 13.25 11.06 7.96
CA VAL A 171 13.33 11.19 9.43
C VAL A 171 13.09 9.84 10.11
N LEU A 172 12.04 9.11 9.73
CA LEU A 172 11.68 7.84 10.36
C LEU A 172 12.75 6.76 10.16
N VAL A 173 13.24 6.58 8.92
CA VAL A 173 14.32 5.64 8.62
C VAL A 173 15.60 6.06 9.35
N GLY A 174 15.92 7.36 9.36
CA GLY A 174 17.06 7.88 10.10
C GLY A 174 17.00 7.60 11.60
N MET A 175 15.84 7.82 12.23
CA MET A 175 15.62 7.51 13.65
C MET A 175 15.70 6.00 13.91
N ALA A 176 15.05 5.17 13.08
CA ALA A 176 15.10 3.71 13.21
C ALA A 176 16.52 3.16 13.11
N GLY A 177 17.33 3.68 12.18
CA GLY A 177 18.75 3.35 12.07
C GLY A 177 19.53 3.73 13.34
N GLN A 178 19.30 4.91 13.91
CA GLN A 178 19.95 5.31 15.17
C GLN A 178 19.54 4.44 16.36
N LEU A 179 18.25 4.10 16.50
CA LEU A 179 17.80 3.18 17.56
C LEU A 179 18.43 1.80 17.44
N THR A 180 18.63 1.32 16.21
CA THR A 180 19.31 0.06 15.92
C THR A 180 20.79 0.14 16.30
N ASN A 181 21.49 1.18 15.86
CA ASN A 181 22.91 1.40 16.17
C ASN A 181 23.20 1.60 17.66
N LEU A 182 22.27 2.23 18.39
CA LEU A 182 22.36 2.39 19.86
C LEU A 182 22.00 1.11 20.63
N GLY A 183 21.59 0.03 19.95
CA GLY A 183 21.27 -1.25 20.56
C GLY A 183 19.89 -1.31 21.24
N VAL A 184 19.07 -0.26 21.12
CA VAL A 184 17.72 -0.21 21.72
C VAL A 184 16.81 -1.28 21.12
N VAL A 185 16.87 -1.46 19.79
CA VAL A 185 16.08 -2.48 19.09
C VAL A 185 16.46 -3.89 19.55
N THR A 186 17.76 -4.17 19.69
CA THR A 186 18.27 -5.45 20.19
C THR A 186 17.81 -5.71 21.62
N TRP A 187 17.98 -4.72 22.52
CA TRP A 187 17.54 -4.84 23.91
C TRP A 187 16.04 -5.11 24.04
N MET A 188 15.20 -4.39 23.28
CA MET A 188 13.75 -4.59 23.31
C MET A 188 13.36 -5.97 22.77
N SER A 189 14.01 -6.40 21.68
CA SER A 189 13.78 -7.71 21.06
C SER A 189 14.17 -8.84 21.99
N ASP A 190 15.28 -8.71 22.72
CA ASP A 190 15.73 -9.69 23.72
C ASP A 190 14.75 -9.81 24.90
N CYS A 191 14.21 -8.69 25.38
CA CYS A 191 13.20 -8.69 26.44
C CYS A 191 11.95 -9.48 26.02
N VAL A 192 11.44 -9.24 24.81
CA VAL A 192 10.26 -9.94 24.30
C VAL A 192 10.57 -11.39 23.95
N ALA A 193 11.75 -11.67 23.38
CA ALA A 193 12.20 -13.03 23.12
C ALA A 193 12.24 -13.87 24.40
N LYS A 194 12.72 -13.31 25.53
CA LYS A 194 12.69 -13.96 26.84
C LYS A 194 11.26 -14.25 27.32
N VAL A 195 10.33 -13.33 27.11
CA VAL A 195 8.90 -13.55 27.43
C VAL A 195 8.32 -14.66 26.56
N LEU A 196 8.55 -14.64 25.25
CA LEU A 196 8.05 -15.66 24.33
C LEU A 196 8.67 -17.04 24.61
N GLN A 197 9.96 -17.09 24.94
CA GLN A 197 10.65 -18.31 25.38
C GLN A 197 10.10 -18.83 26.71
N SER A 198 9.76 -17.94 27.66
CA SER A 198 9.13 -18.33 28.93
C SER A 198 7.75 -18.97 28.73
N LEU A 199 7.05 -18.60 27.65
CA LEU A 199 5.78 -19.20 27.26
C LEU A 199 5.96 -20.53 26.51
N SER A 200 7.20 -20.99 26.27
CA SER A 200 7.53 -22.22 25.55
C SER A 200 6.86 -22.31 24.17
N LEU A 201 6.62 -21.18 23.53
CA LEU A 201 5.92 -21.12 22.24
C LEU A 201 6.85 -21.56 21.11
N SER A 202 6.31 -22.36 20.19
CA SER A 202 6.98 -22.64 18.92
C SER A 202 7.04 -21.37 18.06
N TRP A 203 8.04 -21.27 17.16
CA TRP A 203 8.17 -20.11 16.28
C TRP A 203 6.89 -19.78 15.48
N PRO A 204 6.06 -20.74 15.01
CA PRO A 204 4.80 -20.41 14.33
C PRO A 204 3.76 -19.79 15.27
N ALA A 205 3.71 -20.24 16.54
CA ALA A 205 2.80 -19.69 17.52
C ALA A 205 3.21 -18.27 17.94
N ALA A 206 4.51 -18.05 18.13
CA ALA A 206 5.07 -16.71 18.38
C ALA A 206 4.80 -15.77 17.18
N PHE A 207 5.02 -16.24 15.96
CA PHE A 207 4.71 -15.50 14.72
C PHE A 207 3.22 -15.09 14.67
N GLY A 208 2.30 -16.02 14.92
CA GLY A 208 0.87 -15.73 14.93
C GLY A 208 0.47 -14.69 16.00
N LEU A 209 1.02 -14.81 17.20
CA LEU A 209 0.77 -13.86 18.29
C LEU A 209 1.32 -12.47 17.97
N LEU A 210 2.55 -12.37 17.49
CA LEU A 210 3.17 -11.10 17.10
C LEU A 210 2.42 -10.46 15.93
N GLN A 211 1.96 -11.26 14.97
CA GLN A 211 1.19 -10.76 13.83
C GLN A 211 -0.17 -10.22 14.25
N ALA A 212 -0.87 -10.92 15.16
CA ALA A 212 -2.12 -10.47 15.74
C ALA A 212 -1.93 -9.19 16.55
N ALA A 213 -0.91 -9.14 17.41
CA ALA A 213 -0.59 -7.94 18.19
C ALA A 213 -0.29 -6.74 17.28
N TYR A 214 0.51 -6.93 16.22
CA TYR A 214 0.79 -5.88 15.23
C TYR A 214 -0.49 -5.40 14.53
N PHE A 215 -1.40 -6.33 14.18
CA PHE A 215 -2.68 -5.99 13.58
C PHE A 215 -3.58 -5.16 14.51
N PHE A 216 -3.71 -5.58 15.78
CA PHE A 216 -4.61 -4.91 16.73
C PHE A 216 -4.05 -3.58 17.25
N ILE A 217 -2.73 -3.44 17.44
CA ILE A 217 -2.13 -2.18 17.86
C ILE A 217 -2.35 -1.08 16.81
N HIS A 218 -2.51 -1.43 15.53
CA HIS A 218 -2.84 -0.47 14.50
C HIS A 218 -4.10 0.36 14.82
N TYR A 219 -5.07 -0.18 15.57
CA TYR A 219 -6.26 0.56 15.97
C TYR A 219 -5.94 1.74 16.92
N LEU A 220 -4.70 1.87 17.39
CA LEU A 220 -4.22 3.02 18.16
C LEU A 220 -3.53 4.08 17.28
N PHE A 221 -3.31 3.78 15.99
CA PHE A 221 -2.61 4.66 15.06
C PHE A 221 -3.59 5.33 14.08
N ALA A 222 -3.28 6.58 13.75
CA ALA A 222 -4.03 7.38 12.78
C ALA A 222 -3.55 7.21 11.33
N SER A 223 -2.38 6.60 11.12
CA SER A 223 -1.70 6.51 9.82
C SER A 223 -0.97 5.18 9.67
N GLN A 224 -1.07 4.56 8.49
CA GLN A 224 -0.33 3.34 8.14
C GLN A 224 1.18 3.58 8.15
N THR A 225 1.61 4.67 7.53
CA THR A 225 3.01 5.10 7.54
C THR A 225 3.51 5.32 8.96
N GLY A 226 2.73 6.01 9.80
CA GLY A 226 3.10 6.25 11.20
C GLY A 226 3.22 4.94 11.98
N HIS A 227 2.31 3.99 11.74
CA HIS A 227 2.36 2.66 12.34
C HIS A 227 3.62 1.87 11.93
N VAL A 228 3.94 1.85 10.63
CA VAL A 228 5.16 1.21 10.11
C VAL A 228 6.41 1.86 10.70
N GLY A 229 6.51 3.19 10.64
CA GLY A 229 7.66 3.92 11.16
C GLY A 229 7.92 3.69 12.65
N ALA A 230 6.86 3.54 13.45
CA ALA A 230 6.99 3.35 14.89
C ALA A 230 7.29 1.90 15.30
N LEU A 231 6.63 0.92 14.68
CA LEU A 231 6.57 -0.45 15.21
C LEU A 231 7.16 -1.52 14.30
N PHE A 232 7.33 -1.26 13.00
CA PHE A 232 7.75 -2.31 12.06
C PHE A 232 9.10 -2.92 12.45
N SER A 233 10.13 -2.10 12.68
CA SER A 233 11.47 -2.59 13.03
C SER A 233 11.46 -3.37 14.34
N ALA A 234 10.74 -2.88 15.35
CA ALA A 234 10.61 -3.58 16.64
C ALA A 234 9.95 -4.96 16.45
N PHE A 235 8.83 -5.02 15.73
CA PHE A 235 8.13 -6.29 15.49
C PHE A 235 8.91 -7.25 14.61
N LEU A 236 9.63 -6.76 13.62
CA LEU A 236 10.51 -7.58 12.79
C LEU A 236 11.65 -8.18 13.63
N ALA A 237 12.30 -7.39 14.46
CA ALA A 237 13.37 -7.85 15.33
C ALA A 237 12.86 -8.86 16.38
N MET A 238 11.67 -8.66 16.94
CA MET A 238 10.99 -9.64 17.81
C MET A 238 10.71 -10.97 17.10
N ASN A 239 10.28 -10.94 15.84
CA ASN A 239 10.06 -12.15 15.03
C ASN A 239 11.38 -12.90 14.78
N ILE A 240 12.44 -12.18 14.43
CA ILE A 240 13.78 -12.77 14.22
C ILE A 240 14.27 -13.44 15.50
N ALA A 241 14.13 -12.77 16.65
CA ALA A 241 14.52 -13.31 17.95
C ALA A 241 13.68 -14.52 18.39
N ALA A 242 12.43 -14.63 17.91
CA ALA A 242 11.58 -15.81 18.09
C ALA A 242 11.89 -16.96 17.13
N GLY A 243 12.91 -16.83 16.27
CA GLY A 243 13.32 -17.86 15.30
C GLY A 243 12.49 -17.89 14.02
N VAL A 244 11.67 -16.87 13.76
CA VAL A 244 10.89 -16.77 12.51
C VAL A 244 11.83 -16.41 11.36
N PRO A 245 11.71 -17.03 10.17
CA PRO A 245 12.49 -16.63 9.00
C PRO A 245 12.28 -15.14 8.66
N GLY A 246 13.38 -14.37 8.60
CA GLY A 246 13.31 -12.90 8.50
C GLY A 246 12.52 -12.39 7.29
N VAL A 247 12.70 -12.99 6.11
CA VAL A 247 11.95 -12.61 4.89
C VAL A 247 10.44 -12.87 5.05
N LEU A 248 10.07 -13.98 5.69
CA LEU A 248 8.66 -14.29 5.98
C LEU A 248 8.07 -13.25 6.93
N ALA A 249 8.77 -12.95 8.03
CA ALA A 249 8.32 -11.96 9.00
C ALA A 249 8.18 -10.56 8.38
N ALA A 250 9.18 -10.11 7.61
CA ALA A 250 9.17 -8.81 6.95
C ALA A 250 8.00 -8.66 5.97
N LEU A 251 7.80 -9.67 5.10
CA LEU A 251 6.69 -9.65 4.15
C LEU A 251 5.34 -9.72 4.87
N ALA A 252 5.19 -10.61 5.87
CA ALA A 252 3.94 -10.76 6.60
C ALA A 252 3.53 -9.48 7.35
N LEU A 253 4.47 -8.84 8.06
CA LEU A 253 4.23 -7.56 8.73
C LEU A 253 3.83 -6.48 7.72
N ALA A 254 4.55 -6.38 6.61
CA ALA A 254 4.28 -5.38 5.57
C ALA A 254 2.91 -5.61 4.90
N LYS A 255 2.49 -6.86 4.71
CA LYS A 255 1.13 -7.18 4.23
C LYS A 255 0.07 -6.87 5.25
N CYS A 256 0.34 -7.10 6.53
CA CYS A 256 -0.59 -6.80 7.59
C CYS A 256 -0.93 -5.30 7.64
N THR A 257 0.05 -4.42 7.41
CA THR A 257 -0.17 -2.98 7.24
C THR A 257 -1.13 -2.66 6.09
N ASN A 258 -1.04 -3.36 4.96
CA ASN A 258 -1.93 -3.13 3.83
C ASN A 258 -3.36 -3.64 4.07
N LEU A 259 -3.53 -4.69 4.88
CA LEU A 259 -4.85 -5.16 5.32
C LEU A 259 -5.54 -4.19 6.29
N GLN A 260 -4.80 -3.30 6.96
CA GLN A 260 -5.33 -2.38 7.95
C GLN A 260 -6.07 -1.16 7.34
N VAL A 261 -6.20 -1.09 6.00
CA VAL A 261 -6.97 -0.06 5.27
C VAL A 261 -8.44 0.03 5.73
N PHE A 262 -8.96 -1.01 6.40
CA PHE A 262 -10.33 -1.08 6.92
C PHE A 262 -10.81 0.10 7.80
N ARG A 263 -9.94 0.95 8.35
CA ARG A 263 -10.35 2.07 9.23
C ARG A 263 -10.28 3.48 8.62
N GLN A 264 -9.73 3.68 7.42
CA GLN A 264 -9.70 5.03 6.84
C GLN A 264 -11.13 5.56 6.59
N TYR A 265 -12.07 4.62 6.36
CA TYR A 265 -13.51 4.84 6.23
C TYR A 265 -14.20 5.41 7.49
N GLU A 266 -13.89 4.90 8.69
CA GLU A 266 -14.59 5.29 9.94
C GLU A 266 -14.37 6.77 10.29
N ARG A 267 -13.23 7.35 9.87
CA ARG A 267 -12.90 8.76 10.12
C ARG A 267 -13.35 9.70 8.99
N LEU A 268 -13.32 9.25 7.73
CA LEU A 268 -13.83 10.04 6.61
C LEU A 268 -15.36 10.19 6.67
N GLU A 269 -16.10 9.14 7.04
CA GLU A 269 -17.54 9.27 7.34
C GLU A 269 -17.79 10.27 8.46
N SER A 270 -16.99 10.25 9.54
CA SER A 270 -17.18 11.22 10.63
C SER A 270 -16.97 12.68 10.20
N SER A 271 -16.10 12.92 9.22
CA SER A 271 -15.82 14.28 8.70
C SER A 271 -16.85 14.72 7.65
N VAL A 272 -17.34 13.81 6.81
CA VAL A 272 -18.39 14.10 5.82
C VAL A 272 -19.76 14.25 6.51
N THR A 273 -20.05 13.46 7.53
CA THR A 273 -21.28 13.56 8.33
C THR A 273 -21.31 14.86 9.15
N PHE A 274 -20.16 15.35 9.63
CA PHE A 274 -20.06 16.62 10.36
C PHE A 274 -20.15 17.87 9.47
N LEU A 275 -19.93 17.74 8.16
CA LEU A 275 -20.09 18.82 7.18
C LEU A 275 -21.50 18.87 6.55
N GLN A 276 -22.37 17.92 6.89
CA GLN A 276 -23.76 17.86 6.43
C GLN A 276 -24.79 18.09 7.56
N LEU A 277 -24.35 18.49 8.76
CA LEU A 277 -25.17 18.97 9.88
C LEU A 277 -24.79 20.42 10.22
#